data_AF-A0AAW1GIZ5-F1
#
_entry.id   AF-A0AAW1GIZ5-F1
#
_cell.length_a   1.000
_cell.length_b   1.000
_cell.length_c   1.000
_cell.angle_alpha   90.00
_cell.angle_beta   90.00
_cell.angle_gamma   90.00
#
_symmetry.space_group_name_H-M   'P 1'
#
loop_
_entity.id
_entity.type
_entity.pdbx_description
1 polymer ?
#
loop_
_entity_poly.entity_id
_entity_poly.type
_entity_poly.pdbx_seq_one_letter_code
_entity_poly.pdbx_strand_id
1 'polypeptide(L)'
;MYDVVHIDEKHFYMTRTTTKYYLLPNEPKPHRTCQSKRFITKIMFMAAVARPRYNEDGDVLFDGKIGIFPFIYEEEAKRSSKNREKGTMVTKLIESINKEVVKQCLLEKVIPTIKAKWPLDASGKIWIQQDNAKPHISPKDLDFLEVAKSDGFDMELICQPPNSPDLNILDLGFFRSIQSLQHKKSSKSILDLVDAVGRAYDEIDNEKLKFVWVSLHACMNEILRVGGSNSYSIPHVGKKRLDRNQLLENFVKPDMVCLERSLHALENMNDTEQPTAPATTAQLAAV
;
A
#
# COMPACT_ATOMS: atom_id res chain seq x y z
N MET A 1 -2.72 6.06 15.18
CA MET A 1 -2.48 6.06 13.72
C MET A 1 -3.83 6.07 12.98
N TYR A 2 -4.58 7.18 13.08
CA TYR A 2 -5.84 7.39 12.33
C TYR A 2 -5.70 8.37 11.16
N ASP A 3 -4.59 9.11 11.14
CA ASP A 3 -4.31 10.17 10.17
C ASP A 3 -3.20 9.76 9.19
N VAL A 4 -3.07 8.45 8.94
CA VAL A 4 -2.11 7.90 7.99
C VAL A 4 -2.83 7.20 6.86
N VAL A 5 -2.47 7.55 5.63
CA VAL A 5 -2.87 6.90 4.38
C VAL A 5 -1.67 6.13 3.86
N HIS A 6 -1.81 4.83 3.63
CA HIS A 6 -0.80 4.01 2.97
C HIS A 6 -1.10 3.97 1.48
N ILE A 7 -0.08 4.24 0.67
CA ILE A 7 -0.11 4.08 -0.79
C ILE A 7 0.95 3.06 -1.22
N ASP A 8 0.64 2.34 -2.30
CA ASP A 8 1.52 1.34 -2.89
C ASP A 8 0.97 0.89 -4.24
N GLU A 9 1.84 0.32 -5.08
CA GLU A 9 1.48 -0.26 -6.37
C GLU A 9 1.53 -1.78 -6.38
N LYS A 10 0.63 -2.39 -7.15
CA LYS A 10 0.71 -3.83 -7.40
C LYS A 10 0.24 -4.22 -8.79
N HIS A 11 0.95 -5.20 -9.37
CA HIS A 11 0.48 -5.92 -10.54
C HIS A 11 -0.59 -6.96 -10.17
N PHE A 12 -1.76 -6.82 -10.80
CA PHE A 12 -2.80 -7.84 -10.83
C PHE A 12 -2.73 -8.60 -12.14
N TYR A 13 -2.83 -9.93 -12.06
CA TYR A 13 -2.67 -10.81 -13.21
C TYR A 13 -4.01 -11.37 -13.64
N MET A 14 -4.23 -11.47 -14.95
CA MET A 14 -5.43 -12.08 -15.53
C MET A 14 -5.66 -13.50 -15.01
N THR A 15 -4.57 -14.22 -14.78
CA THR A 15 -4.60 -15.58 -14.25
C THR A 15 -3.40 -15.87 -13.37
N ARG A 16 -3.57 -16.79 -12.43
CA ARG A 16 -2.46 -17.40 -11.70
C ARG A 16 -1.61 -18.27 -12.63
N THR A 17 -0.31 -18.28 -12.37
CA THR A 17 0.68 -19.16 -13.00
C THR A 17 0.36 -20.63 -12.75
N THR A 18 0.02 -20.97 -11.50
CA THR A 18 -0.28 -22.33 -11.07
C THR A 18 -1.60 -22.31 -10.31
N THR A 19 -2.45 -23.30 -10.56
CA THR A 19 -3.75 -23.43 -9.89
C THR A 19 -4.00 -24.89 -9.58
N LYS A 20 -4.49 -25.17 -8.38
CA LYS A 20 -4.89 -26.50 -7.96
C LYS A 20 -6.37 -26.68 -8.29
N TYR A 21 -6.72 -27.81 -8.89
CA TYR A 21 -8.10 -28.18 -9.22
C TYR A 21 -8.45 -29.47 -8.50
N TYR A 22 -9.67 -29.56 -7.99
CA TYR A 22 -10.27 -30.83 -7.61
C TYR A 22 -10.97 -31.38 -8.85
N LEU A 23 -10.72 -32.65 -9.17
CA LEU A 23 -11.27 -33.32 -10.35
C LEU A 23 -12.02 -34.57 -9.89
N LEU A 24 -13.13 -34.87 -10.55
CA LEU A 24 -13.80 -36.16 -10.38
C LEU A 24 -12.94 -37.29 -11.00
N PRO A 25 -13.10 -38.57 -10.58
CA PRO A 25 -12.27 -39.67 -11.07
C PRO A 25 -12.18 -39.80 -12.59
N ASN A 26 -13.24 -39.41 -13.31
CA ASN A 26 -13.33 -39.49 -14.77
C ASN A 26 -13.25 -38.12 -15.47
N GLU A 27 -12.95 -37.04 -14.75
CA GLU A 27 -12.86 -35.71 -15.33
C GLU A 27 -11.47 -35.47 -15.93
N PRO A 28 -11.40 -35.06 -17.21
CA PRO A 28 -10.11 -34.80 -17.83
C PRO A 28 -9.41 -33.62 -17.14
N LYS A 29 -8.09 -33.76 -16.94
CA LYS A 29 -7.29 -32.69 -16.35
C LYS A 29 -7.39 -31.43 -17.22
N PRO A 30 -7.72 -30.26 -16.65
CA PRO A 30 -7.81 -29.02 -17.41
C PRO A 30 -6.43 -28.69 -17.98
N HIS A 31 -6.35 -28.65 -19.31
CA HIS A 31 -5.12 -28.31 -20.01
C HIS A 31 -5.03 -26.80 -20.22
N ARG A 32 -3.94 -26.19 -19.77
CA ARG A 32 -3.66 -24.77 -19.96
C ARG A 32 -2.27 -24.60 -20.55
N THR A 33 -2.19 -23.96 -21.71
CA THR A 33 -0.91 -23.65 -22.36
C THR A 33 -0.67 -22.14 -22.31
N CYS A 34 0.56 -21.78 -22.01
CA CYS A 34 1.07 -20.42 -22.15
C CYS A 34 2.56 -20.54 -22.46
N GLN A 35 3.06 -19.78 -23.43
CA GLN A 35 4.45 -19.88 -23.86
C GLN A 35 5.44 -19.51 -22.75
N SER A 36 5.10 -18.51 -21.92
CA SER A 36 5.90 -18.09 -20.77
C SER A 36 5.04 -17.28 -19.79
N LYS A 37 5.39 -17.33 -18.50
CA LYS A 37 4.76 -16.51 -17.45
C LYS A 37 4.80 -15.01 -17.77
N ARG A 38 5.77 -14.57 -18.57
CA ARG A 38 5.92 -13.17 -19.01
C ARG A 38 4.77 -12.68 -19.90
N PHE A 39 4.09 -13.59 -20.60
CA PHE A 39 2.95 -13.26 -21.47
C PHE A 39 1.61 -13.22 -20.75
N ILE A 40 1.57 -13.50 -19.45
CA ILE A 40 0.34 -13.35 -18.67
C ILE A 40 0.06 -11.85 -18.56
N THR A 41 -1.06 -11.42 -19.16
CA THR A 41 -1.53 -10.04 -19.07
C THR A 41 -1.64 -9.64 -17.60
N LYS A 42 -1.04 -8.50 -17.28
CA LYS A 42 -1.01 -7.93 -15.94
C LYS A 42 -1.20 -6.42 -16.03
N ILE A 43 -1.86 -5.85 -15.03
CA ILE A 43 -2.13 -4.42 -14.95
C ILE A 43 -1.62 -3.96 -13.59
N MET A 44 -0.84 -2.88 -13.57
CA MET A 44 -0.44 -2.26 -12.31
C MET A 44 -1.55 -1.32 -11.84
N PHE A 45 -1.81 -1.35 -10.54
CA PHE A 45 -2.73 -0.44 -9.87
C PHE A 45 -2.00 0.25 -8.73
N MET A 46 -2.26 1.53 -8.54
CA MET A 46 -1.94 2.24 -7.29
C MET A 46 -3.17 2.15 -6.38
N ALA A 47 -2.97 1.77 -5.13
CA ALA A 47 -4.04 1.77 -4.12
C ALA A 47 -3.71 2.75 -3.00
N ALA A 48 -4.76 3.30 -2.40
CA ALA A 48 -4.67 4.13 -1.20
C ALA A 48 -5.68 3.62 -0.18
N VAL A 49 -5.22 3.43 1.06
CA VAL A 49 -6.05 3.01 2.18
C VAL A 49 -5.63 3.69 3.47
N ALA A 50 -6.60 3.97 4.33
CA ALA A 50 -6.42 4.51 5.66
C ALA A 50 -6.99 3.54 6.71
N ARG A 51 -6.94 3.93 7.98
CA ARG A 51 -7.51 3.14 9.05
C ARG A 51 -9.03 3.31 9.09
N PRO A 52 -9.82 2.22 9.09
CA PRO A 52 -11.27 2.33 9.25
C PRO A 52 -11.61 2.89 10.63
N ARG A 53 -12.68 3.68 10.70
CA ARG A 53 -13.21 4.32 11.92
C ARG A 53 -14.64 3.82 12.14
N TYR A 54 -14.95 3.56 13.40
CA TYR A 54 -16.22 3.00 13.84
C TYR A 54 -16.79 3.88 14.95
N ASN A 55 -18.11 3.96 15.06
CA ASN A 55 -18.78 4.59 16.21
C ASN A 55 -18.72 3.65 17.45
N GLU A 56 -19.31 4.09 18.56
CA GLU A 56 -19.37 3.31 19.80
C GLU A 56 -20.20 2.02 19.66
N ASP A 57 -21.21 2.04 18.79
CA ASP A 57 -22.08 0.89 18.47
C ASP A 57 -21.42 -0.13 17.53
N GLY A 58 -20.27 0.20 16.94
CA GLY A 58 -19.52 -0.64 16.02
C GLY A 58 -19.87 -0.47 14.53
N ASP A 59 -20.71 0.51 14.19
CA ASP A 59 -21.00 0.88 12.80
C ASP A 59 -19.82 1.61 12.17
N VAL A 60 -19.66 1.42 10.86
CA VAL A 60 -18.58 2.02 10.08
C VAL A 60 -18.88 3.49 9.79
N LEU A 61 -18.11 4.40 10.39
CA LEU A 61 -18.12 5.83 10.05
C LEU A 61 -17.25 6.14 8.84
N PHE A 62 -16.14 5.40 8.71
CA PHE A 62 -15.20 5.51 7.61
C PHE A 62 -14.59 4.14 7.35
N ASP A 63 -14.71 3.63 6.13
CA ASP A 63 -14.29 2.27 5.78
C ASP A 63 -12.78 2.14 5.54
N GLY A 64 -12.05 3.26 5.49
CA GLY A 64 -10.61 3.29 5.21
C GLY A 64 -10.26 3.07 3.75
N LYS A 65 -11.21 2.85 2.85
CA LYS A 65 -10.96 2.61 1.43
C LYS A 65 -10.98 3.92 0.64
N ILE A 66 -9.79 4.46 0.35
CA ILE A 66 -9.66 5.68 -0.45
C ILE A 66 -9.89 5.35 -1.94
N GLY A 67 -9.05 4.52 -2.55
CA GLY A 67 -9.26 4.10 -3.94
C GLY A 67 -8.24 3.09 -4.45
N ILE A 68 -8.51 2.59 -5.65
CA ILE A 68 -7.61 1.74 -6.43
C ILE A 68 -7.65 2.19 -7.90
N PHE A 69 -6.49 2.52 -8.45
CA PHE A 69 -6.36 3.28 -9.69
C PHE A 69 -5.52 2.49 -10.70
N PRO A 70 -6.08 2.03 -11.83
CA PRO A 70 -5.32 1.34 -12.86
C PRO A 70 -4.41 2.29 -13.64
N PHE A 71 -3.21 1.82 -13.98
CA PHE A 71 -2.32 2.48 -14.95
C PHE A 71 -2.66 2.06 -16.38
N ILE A 72 -3.67 2.73 -16.94
CA ILE A 72 -4.19 2.54 -18.30
C ILE A 72 -4.35 3.88 -19.01
N TYR A 73 -4.37 3.85 -20.34
CA TYR A 73 -4.71 5.00 -21.18
C TYR A 73 -5.60 4.55 -22.34
N GLU A 74 -6.33 5.48 -22.95
CA GLU A 74 -7.10 5.21 -24.16
C GLU A 74 -6.37 5.74 -25.39
N GLU A 75 -6.35 4.96 -26.47
CA GLU A 75 -5.79 5.36 -27.77
C GLU A 75 -6.74 4.92 -28.88
N GLU A 76 -6.90 5.79 -29.89
CA GLU A 76 -7.67 5.43 -31.08
C GLU A 76 -7.01 4.29 -31.87
N ALA A 77 -7.85 3.35 -32.32
CA ALA A 77 -7.41 2.28 -33.21
C ALA A 77 -6.90 2.86 -34.54
N LYS A 78 -5.59 2.77 -34.77
CA LYS A 78 -4.93 3.28 -35.99
C LYS A 78 -5.34 2.54 -37.28
N ARG A 79 -5.82 1.30 -37.18
CA ARG A 79 -6.22 0.45 -38.30
C ARG A 79 -7.52 -0.27 -37.98
N SER A 80 -8.37 -0.43 -38.99
CA SER A 80 -9.53 -1.32 -38.90
C SER A 80 -9.06 -2.77 -38.79
N SER A 81 -9.80 -3.55 -38.03
CA SER A 81 -9.62 -4.99 -37.87
C SER A 81 -10.98 -5.67 -37.81
N LYS A 82 -11.03 -6.99 -37.92
CA LYS A 82 -12.28 -7.76 -37.80
C LYS A 82 -13.05 -7.47 -36.50
N ASN A 83 -12.35 -7.06 -35.44
CA ASN A 83 -12.95 -6.88 -34.11
C ASN A 83 -13.17 -5.40 -33.72
N ARG A 84 -12.78 -4.43 -34.57
CA ARG A 84 -12.93 -2.98 -34.29
C ARG A 84 -12.57 -2.14 -35.50
N GLU A 85 -13.33 -1.08 -35.71
CA GLU A 85 -13.09 -0.09 -36.77
C GLU A 85 -11.97 0.88 -36.38
N LYS A 86 -11.32 1.48 -37.39
CA LYS A 86 -10.37 2.58 -37.19
C LYS A 86 -11.06 3.73 -36.46
N GLY A 87 -10.37 4.33 -35.48
CA GLY A 87 -10.90 5.43 -34.67
C GLY A 87 -11.63 4.98 -33.39
N THR A 88 -11.90 3.68 -33.21
CA THR A 88 -12.45 3.19 -31.93
C THR A 88 -11.45 3.42 -30.80
N MET A 89 -11.87 4.01 -29.68
CA MET A 89 -11.03 4.17 -28.49
C MET A 89 -10.73 2.82 -27.85
N VAL A 90 -9.44 2.54 -27.63
CA VAL A 90 -8.96 1.27 -27.09
C VAL A 90 -8.16 1.52 -25.83
N THR A 91 -8.58 0.89 -24.74
CA THR A 91 -7.82 0.88 -23.49
C THR A 91 -6.54 0.05 -23.64
N LYS A 92 -5.40 0.67 -23.32
CA LYS A 92 -4.07 0.08 -23.33
C LYS A 92 -3.40 0.24 -21.97
N LEU A 93 -2.37 -0.58 -21.76
CA LEU A 93 -1.56 -0.58 -20.54
C LEU A 93 -0.43 0.42 -20.67
N ILE A 94 -0.15 1.16 -19.61
CA ILE A 94 1.09 1.94 -19.51
C ILE A 94 2.22 0.94 -19.26
N GLU A 95 3.08 0.73 -20.26
CA GLU A 95 4.14 -0.30 -20.18
C GLU A 95 5.28 0.09 -19.22
N SER A 96 5.58 1.39 -19.14
CA SER A 96 6.64 1.94 -18.29
C SER A 96 6.04 2.96 -17.32
N ILE A 97 6.02 2.60 -16.05
CA ILE A 97 5.53 3.46 -14.97
C ILE A 97 6.75 4.16 -14.38
N ASN A 98 6.94 5.40 -14.82
CA ASN A 98 8.01 6.29 -14.36
C ASN A 98 7.49 7.22 -13.25
N LYS A 99 8.37 8.09 -12.78
CA LYS A 99 8.06 9.04 -11.71
C LYS A 99 6.92 9.97 -12.07
N GLU A 100 6.87 10.43 -13.31
CA GLU A 100 5.86 11.37 -13.79
C GLU A 100 4.47 10.73 -13.80
N VAL A 101 4.35 9.47 -14.24
CA VAL A 101 3.08 8.72 -14.23
C VAL A 101 2.58 8.47 -12.80
N VAL A 102 3.49 8.11 -11.88
CA VAL A 102 3.16 7.93 -10.46
C VAL A 102 2.71 9.25 -9.84
N LYS A 103 3.47 10.32 -10.07
CA LYS A 103 3.16 11.68 -9.62
C LYS A 103 1.78 12.11 -10.11
N GLN A 104 1.50 11.97 -11.40
CA GLN A 104 0.21 12.35 -11.97
C GLN A 104 -0.94 11.58 -11.31
N CYS A 105 -0.79 10.27 -11.10
CA CYS A 105 -1.80 9.47 -10.41
C CYS A 105 -2.01 9.95 -8.96
N LEU A 106 -0.94 10.31 -8.25
CA LEU A 106 -1.01 10.84 -6.89
C LEU A 106 -1.77 12.18 -6.86
N LEU A 107 -1.41 13.13 -7.73
CA LEU A 107 -1.97 14.49 -7.75
C LEU A 107 -3.41 14.53 -8.27
N GLU A 108 -3.71 13.80 -9.35
CA GLU A 108 -5.00 13.90 -10.04
C GLU A 108 -6.04 12.90 -9.52
N LYS A 109 -5.62 11.81 -8.88
CA LYS A 109 -6.53 10.75 -8.42
C LYS A 109 -6.48 10.56 -6.91
N VAL A 110 -5.32 10.27 -6.34
CA VAL A 110 -5.21 9.92 -4.93
C VAL A 110 -5.57 11.09 -4.02
N ILE A 111 -4.90 12.25 -4.14
CA ILE A 111 -5.14 13.41 -3.26
C ILE A 111 -6.60 13.90 -3.35
N PRO A 112 -7.20 14.10 -4.55
CA PRO A 112 -8.60 14.48 -4.66
C PRO A 112 -9.54 13.46 -4.01
N THR A 113 -9.25 12.17 -4.14
CA THR A 113 -10.07 11.12 -3.50
C THR A 113 -9.92 11.11 -1.99
N ILE A 114 -8.72 11.40 -1.45
CA ILE A 114 -8.52 11.60 -0.01
C ILE A 114 -9.41 12.76 0.43
N LYS A 115 -9.29 13.94 -0.18
CA LYS A 115 -10.10 15.12 0.19
C LYS A 115 -11.61 14.85 0.16
N ALA A 116 -12.08 14.12 -0.85
CA ALA A 116 -13.49 13.80 -1.00
C ALA A 116 -14.02 12.80 0.05
N LYS A 117 -13.18 11.88 0.53
CA LYS A 117 -13.58 10.79 1.43
C LYS A 117 -13.13 10.96 2.87
N TRP A 118 -12.23 11.90 3.15
CA TRP A 118 -11.65 12.06 4.47
C TRP A 118 -12.75 12.43 5.49
N PRO A 119 -12.74 11.84 6.70
CA PRO A 119 -13.77 12.16 7.69
C PRO A 119 -13.72 13.64 8.09
N LEU A 120 -14.88 14.31 8.09
CA LEU A 120 -14.99 15.75 8.36
C LEU A 120 -14.67 16.13 9.81
N ASP A 121 -14.84 15.19 10.72
CA ASP A 121 -14.48 15.31 12.14
C ASP A 121 -12.98 15.12 12.39
N ALA A 122 -12.23 14.65 11.39
CA ALA A 122 -10.79 14.49 11.47
C ALA A 122 -10.09 15.86 11.31
N SER A 123 -9.61 16.40 12.42
CA SER A 123 -8.73 17.58 12.40
C SER A 123 -7.25 17.16 12.40
N GLY A 124 -6.43 17.88 11.66
CA GLY A 124 -4.97 17.79 11.75
C GLY A 124 -4.31 17.33 10.45
N LYS A 125 -3.02 17.05 10.58
CA LYS A 125 -2.15 16.68 9.47
C LYS A 125 -2.38 15.23 9.03
N ILE A 126 -2.48 15.01 7.72
CA ILE A 126 -2.59 13.68 7.11
C ILE A 126 -1.22 13.26 6.59
N TRP A 127 -0.78 12.08 7.00
CA TRP A 127 0.48 11.49 6.54
C TRP A 127 0.22 10.49 5.43
N ILE A 128 0.78 10.72 4.26
CA ILE A 128 0.72 9.78 3.14
C ILE A 128 2.03 8.97 3.15
N GLN A 129 1.95 7.69 3.47
CA GLN A 129 3.10 6.79 3.52
C GLN A 129 3.27 6.04 2.20
N GLN A 130 4.47 6.11 1.64
CA GLN A 130 4.91 5.35 0.46
C GLN A 130 6.21 4.59 0.77
N ASP A 131 6.60 3.67 -0.13
CA ASP A 131 7.91 3.03 -0.07
C ASP A 131 9.02 3.89 -0.74
N ASN A 132 10.24 3.37 -0.81
CA ASN A 132 11.39 4.05 -1.41
C ASN A 132 11.65 3.65 -2.88
N ALA A 133 10.63 3.20 -3.61
CA ALA A 133 10.78 2.84 -5.02
C ALA A 133 11.22 4.05 -5.86
N LYS A 134 12.06 3.79 -6.88
CA LYS A 134 12.62 4.85 -7.74
C LYS A 134 11.58 5.77 -8.39
N PRO A 135 10.39 5.29 -8.81
CA PRO A 135 9.35 6.15 -9.36
C PRO A 135 8.65 7.05 -8.33
N HIS A 136 8.88 6.89 -7.03
CA HIS A 136 8.20 7.71 -6.03
C HIS A 136 8.73 9.13 -6.00
N ILE A 137 7.84 10.07 -5.71
CA ILE A 137 8.21 11.48 -5.60
C ILE A 137 8.86 11.77 -4.27
N SER A 138 9.66 12.83 -4.23
CA SER A 138 10.24 13.31 -2.98
C SER A 138 9.13 13.91 -2.10
N PRO A 139 9.20 13.77 -0.77
CA PRO A 139 8.38 14.54 0.16
C PRO A 139 8.45 16.06 -0.03
N LYS A 140 9.50 16.56 -0.69
CA LYS A 140 9.71 17.98 -1.00
C LYS A 140 9.27 18.37 -2.41
N ASP A 141 8.57 17.51 -3.13
CA ASP A 141 8.08 17.80 -4.48
C ASP A 141 7.07 18.96 -4.44
N LEU A 142 7.32 20.01 -5.24
CA LEU A 142 6.57 21.27 -5.15
C LEU A 142 5.11 21.12 -5.57
N ASP A 143 4.85 20.42 -6.68
CA ASP A 143 3.48 20.20 -7.17
C ASP A 143 2.66 19.39 -6.17
N PHE A 144 3.30 18.43 -5.48
CA PHE A 144 2.65 17.74 -4.37
C PHE A 144 2.32 18.69 -3.23
N LEU A 145 3.27 19.49 -2.76
CA LEU A 145 3.06 20.40 -1.64
C LEU A 145 1.95 21.42 -1.91
N GLU A 146 1.82 21.88 -3.16
CA GLU A 146 0.76 22.80 -3.59
C GLU A 146 -0.63 22.15 -3.44
N VAL A 147 -0.82 20.95 -4.01
CA VAL A 147 -2.13 20.26 -3.97
C VAL A 147 -2.43 19.70 -2.57
N ALA A 148 -1.42 19.28 -1.84
CA ALA A 148 -1.52 18.71 -0.49
C ALA A 148 -1.99 19.73 0.56
N LYS A 149 -1.73 21.03 0.33
CA LYS A 149 -2.07 22.13 1.25
C LYS A 149 -3.28 22.96 0.81
N SER A 150 -3.91 22.60 -0.30
CA SER A 150 -5.10 23.28 -0.78
C SER A 150 -6.38 22.73 -0.14
N ASP A 151 -7.48 23.48 -0.29
CA ASP A 151 -8.82 23.12 0.20
C ASP A 151 -8.91 22.91 1.73
N GLY A 152 -8.01 23.52 2.49
CA GLY A 152 -7.98 23.44 3.95
C GLY A 152 -7.39 22.15 4.52
N PHE A 153 -6.79 21.31 3.66
CA PHE A 153 -6.05 20.12 4.09
C PHE A 153 -4.58 20.44 4.36
N ASP A 154 -3.95 19.69 5.27
CA ASP A 154 -2.50 19.67 5.48
C ASP A 154 -2.02 18.23 5.33
N MET A 155 -1.47 17.89 4.16
CA MET A 155 -0.94 16.55 3.89
C MET A 155 0.58 16.58 3.74
N GLU A 156 1.24 15.59 4.31
CA GLU A 156 2.68 15.38 4.16
C GLU A 156 2.98 13.96 3.70
N LEU A 157 3.89 13.84 2.73
CA LEU A 157 4.37 12.57 2.23
C LEU A 157 5.53 12.09 3.09
N ILE A 158 5.49 10.82 3.51
CA ILE A 158 6.55 10.17 4.28
C ILE A 158 6.97 8.87 3.60
N CYS A 159 8.25 8.54 3.75
CA CYS A 159 8.78 7.27 3.28
C CYS A 159 8.92 6.31 4.45
N GLN A 160 8.43 5.08 4.27
CA GLN A 160 8.67 4.02 5.25
C GLN A 160 10.15 3.59 5.27
N PRO A 161 10.61 2.91 6.33
CA PRO A 161 11.96 2.36 6.38
C PRO A 161 12.26 1.43 5.19
N PRO A 162 13.50 1.40 4.67
CA PRO A 162 13.87 0.50 3.58
C PRO A 162 13.57 -0.97 3.90
N ASN A 163 13.23 -1.77 2.89
CA ASN A 163 12.97 -3.21 2.99
C ASN A 163 11.94 -3.62 4.07
N SER A 164 10.94 -2.77 4.31
CA SER A 164 9.90 -2.98 5.34
C SER A 164 8.49 -3.07 4.76
N PRO A 165 8.19 -4.10 3.93
CA PRO A 165 6.84 -4.28 3.34
C PRO A 165 5.77 -4.62 4.39
N ASP A 166 6.20 -5.12 5.54
CA ASP A 166 5.42 -5.34 6.75
C ASP A 166 4.92 -4.06 7.41
N LEU A 167 5.52 -2.90 7.09
CA LEU A 167 5.08 -1.58 7.54
C LEU A 167 4.11 -0.90 6.56
N ASN A 168 3.75 -1.56 5.45
CA ASN A 168 2.70 -1.08 4.54
C ASN A 168 1.46 -1.97 4.61
N ILE A 169 0.30 -1.41 4.96
CA ILE A 169 -0.98 -2.14 5.04
C ILE A 169 -1.32 -2.86 3.73
N LEU A 170 -1.00 -2.24 2.60
CA LEU A 170 -1.31 -2.77 1.28
C LEU A 170 -0.55 -4.08 1.05
N ASP A 171 0.76 -4.07 1.26
CA ASP A 171 1.63 -5.23 1.07
C ASP A 171 1.54 -6.28 2.19
N LEU A 172 1.37 -5.84 3.43
CA LEU A 172 1.24 -6.70 4.61
C LEU A 172 0.06 -7.68 4.47
N GLY A 173 -1.03 -7.29 3.82
CA GLY A 173 -2.12 -8.24 3.56
C GLY A 173 -3.31 -7.76 2.75
N PHE A 174 -3.50 -6.45 2.55
CA PHE A 174 -4.72 -5.98 1.88
C PHE A 174 -4.75 -6.37 0.40
N PHE A 175 -3.63 -6.21 -0.31
CA PHE A 175 -3.51 -6.62 -1.70
C PHE A 175 -3.78 -8.12 -1.93
N ARG A 176 -3.30 -8.97 -1.00
CA ARG A 176 -3.57 -10.41 -1.06
C ARG A 176 -5.06 -10.71 -0.95
N SER A 177 -5.80 -9.90 -0.18
CA SER A 177 -7.25 -10.01 -0.05
C SER A 177 -7.95 -9.64 -1.36
N ILE A 178 -7.54 -8.55 -2.02
CA ILE A 178 -8.07 -8.13 -3.33
C ILE A 178 -7.80 -9.21 -4.38
N GLN A 179 -6.56 -9.70 -4.49
CA GLN A 179 -6.21 -10.76 -5.44
C GLN A 179 -7.01 -12.05 -5.22
N SER A 180 -7.30 -12.40 -3.96
CA SER A 180 -8.10 -13.57 -3.64
C SER A 180 -9.52 -13.48 -4.21
N LEU A 181 -10.16 -12.31 -4.15
CA LEU A 181 -11.49 -12.08 -4.71
C LEU A 181 -11.44 -11.89 -6.22
N GLN A 182 -10.51 -11.09 -6.73
CA GLN A 182 -10.34 -10.85 -8.16
C GLN A 182 -10.16 -12.16 -8.92
N HIS A 183 -9.36 -13.10 -8.42
CA HIS A 183 -9.16 -14.39 -9.08
C HIS A 183 -10.40 -15.30 -9.11
N LYS A 184 -11.46 -14.99 -8.37
CA LYS A 184 -12.76 -15.66 -8.51
C LYS A 184 -13.54 -15.13 -9.71
N LYS A 185 -13.19 -13.95 -10.21
CA LYS A 185 -13.76 -13.31 -11.39
C LYS A 185 -12.87 -13.70 -12.57
N SER A 186 -13.36 -14.60 -13.43
CA SER A 186 -12.61 -15.13 -14.58
C SER A 186 -12.48 -14.07 -15.69
N SER A 187 -11.59 -13.09 -15.51
CA SER A 187 -11.37 -12.00 -16.47
C SER A 187 -10.77 -12.51 -17.79
N LYS A 188 -11.25 -11.99 -18.93
CA LYS A 188 -10.80 -12.36 -20.28
C LYS A 188 -10.24 -11.17 -21.08
N SER A 189 -10.47 -9.95 -20.62
CA SER A 189 -9.99 -8.71 -21.24
C SER A 189 -9.33 -7.77 -20.21
N ILE A 190 -8.61 -6.75 -20.70
CA ILE A 190 -8.03 -5.70 -19.84
C ILE A 190 -9.11 -5.02 -19.01
N LEU A 191 -10.23 -4.67 -19.64
CA LEU A 191 -11.36 -4.04 -18.97
C LEU A 191 -12.03 -4.97 -17.95
N ASP A 192 -12.15 -6.26 -18.26
CA ASP A 192 -12.68 -7.25 -17.32
C ASP A 192 -11.79 -7.37 -16.08
N LEU A 193 -10.47 -7.23 -16.25
CA LEU A 193 -9.53 -7.27 -15.14
C LEU A 193 -9.62 -6.00 -14.29
N VAL A 194 -9.76 -4.83 -14.92
CA VAL A 194 -10.00 -3.56 -14.22
C VAL A 194 -11.29 -3.61 -13.41
N ASP A 195 -12.39 -4.03 -14.02
CA ASP A 195 -13.69 -4.19 -13.35
C ASP A 195 -13.61 -5.25 -12.23
N ALA A 196 -12.93 -6.38 -12.46
CA ALA A 196 -12.77 -7.40 -11.45
C ALA A 196 -11.97 -6.93 -10.23
N VAL A 197 -10.89 -6.15 -10.44
CA VAL A 197 -10.10 -5.56 -9.36
C VAL A 197 -10.91 -4.49 -8.62
N GLY A 198 -11.58 -3.59 -9.34
CA GLY A 198 -12.43 -2.54 -8.74
C GLY A 198 -13.53 -3.14 -7.87
N ARG A 199 -14.33 -4.06 -8.41
CA ARG A 199 -15.36 -4.74 -7.63
C ARG A 199 -14.78 -5.56 -6.48
N ALA A 200 -13.63 -6.20 -6.65
CA ALA A 200 -12.98 -6.92 -5.55
C ALA A 200 -12.55 -5.97 -4.43
N TYR A 201 -12.09 -4.75 -4.74
CA TYR A 201 -11.77 -3.73 -3.76
C TYR A 201 -13.02 -3.27 -3.01
N ASP A 202 -14.13 -3.04 -3.72
CA ASP A 202 -15.39 -2.60 -3.13
C ASP A 202 -16.03 -3.69 -2.25
N GLU A 203 -16.04 -4.94 -2.72
CA GLU A 203 -16.62 -6.11 -2.02
C GLU A 203 -15.83 -6.56 -0.80
N ILE A 204 -14.57 -6.11 -0.61
CA ILE A 204 -13.83 -6.45 0.60
C ILE A 204 -14.52 -5.84 1.81
N ASP A 205 -14.86 -6.74 2.72
CA ASP A 205 -15.32 -6.43 4.06
C ASP A 205 -14.31 -5.53 4.80
N ASN A 206 -14.82 -4.47 5.40
CA ASN A 206 -14.06 -3.50 6.19
C ASN A 206 -13.32 -4.15 7.37
N GLU A 207 -13.85 -5.28 7.89
CA GLU A 207 -13.15 -6.10 8.89
C GLU A 207 -11.77 -6.56 8.42
N LYS A 208 -11.59 -6.83 7.12
CA LYS A 208 -10.28 -7.24 6.60
C LYS A 208 -9.26 -6.15 6.78
N LEU A 209 -9.61 -4.92 6.46
CA LEU A 209 -8.72 -3.79 6.62
C LEU A 209 -8.39 -3.58 8.11
N LYS A 210 -9.40 -3.61 9.00
CA LYS A 210 -9.22 -3.61 10.46
C LYS A 210 -8.21 -4.67 10.91
N PHE A 211 -8.33 -5.91 10.43
CA PHE A 211 -7.42 -6.99 10.80
C PHE A 211 -5.99 -6.79 10.28
N VAL A 212 -5.79 -6.15 9.13
CA VAL A 212 -4.44 -5.84 8.63
C VAL A 212 -3.81 -4.75 9.50
N TRP A 213 -4.57 -3.74 9.91
CA TRP A 213 -4.10 -2.71 10.86
C TRP A 213 -3.69 -3.28 12.22
N VAL A 214 -4.46 -4.22 12.77
CA VAL A 214 -4.05 -4.93 14.01
C VAL A 214 -2.73 -5.70 13.79
N SER A 215 -2.54 -6.31 12.62
CA SER A 215 -1.27 -6.96 12.29
C SER A 215 -0.12 -5.97 12.17
N LEU A 216 -0.34 -4.79 11.58
CA LEU A 216 0.69 -3.76 11.48
C LEU A 216 1.19 -3.34 12.87
N HIS A 217 0.27 -3.06 13.80
CA HIS A 217 0.67 -2.71 15.18
C HIS A 217 1.41 -3.86 15.88
N ALA A 218 1.02 -5.12 15.61
CA ALA A 218 1.73 -6.27 16.14
C ALA A 218 3.16 -6.39 15.56
N CYS A 219 3.33 -6.15 14.26
CA CYS A 219 4.64 -6.09 13.61
C CYS A 219 5.51 -4.98 14.22
N MET A 220 4.96 -3.78 14.45
CA MET A 220 5.67 -2.68 15.11
C MET A 220 6.19 -3.07 16.50
N ASN A 221 5.40 -3.82 17.29
CA ASN A 221 5.87 -4.34 18.58
C ASN A 221 7.02 -5.34 18.43
N GLU A 222 6.99 -6.23 17.43
CA GLU A 222 8.11 -7.13 17.17
C GLU A 222 9.37 -6.36 16.75
N ILE A 223 9.23 -5.34 15.89
CA ILE A 223 10.34 -4.47 15.48
C ILE A 223 11.00 -3.82 16.70
N LEU A 224 10.20 -3.29 17.64
CA LEU A 224 10.72 -2.74 18.89
C LEU A 224 11.46 -3.80 19.72
N ARG A 225 10.94 -5.04 19.79
CA ARG A 225 11.58 -6.15 20.52
C ARG A 225 12.93 -6.56 19.93
N VAL A 226 13.04 -6.56 18.61
CA VAL A 226 14.28 -6.93 17.91
C VAL A 226 15.18 -5.73 17.58
N GLY A 227 14.91 -4.57 18.19
CA GLY A 227 15.76 -3.37 18.07
C GLY A 227 15.83 -2.78 16.66
N GLY A 228 14.71 -2.77 15.93
CA GLY A 228 14.63 -2.20 14.58
C GLY A 228 14.94 -3.18 13.44
N SER A 229 15.31 -4.43 13.75
CA SER A 229 15.52 -5.47 12.74
C SER A 229 14.22 -5.96 12.10
N ASN A 230 14.31 -6.53 10.90
CA ASN A 230 13.22 -7.26 10.24
C ASN A 230 13.27 -8.78 10.51
N SER A 231 14.14 -9.22 11.42
CA SER A 231 14.33 -10.63 11.77
C SER A 231 13.29 -11.11 12.78
N TYR A 232 12.02 -11.13 12.36
CA TYR A 232 10.92 -11.63 13.18
C TYR A 232 9.85 -12.29 12.29
N SER A 233 8.98 -13.07 12.91
CA SER A 233 7.83 -13.67 12.23
C SER A 233 6.59 -12.81 12.44
N ILE A 234 5.79 -12.60 11.38
CA ILE A 234 4.54 -11.83 11.50
C ILE A 234 3.64 -12.47 12.57
N PRO A 235 3.27 -11.74 13.63
CA PRO A 235 2.52 -12.31 14.75
C PRO A 235 1.12 -12.81 14.36
N HIS A 236 0.76 -14.00 14.86
CA HIS A 236 -0.58 -14.56 14.73
C HIS A 236 -1.46 -14.20 15.94
N VAL A 237 -2.07 -13.01 15.91
CA VAL A 237 -2.89 -12.46 17.02
C VAL A 237 -4.23 -13.18 17.21
N GLY A 238 -4.63 -14.10 16.32
CA GLY A 238 -5.92 -14.78 16.42
C GLY A 238 -7.12 -13.85 16.22
N LYS A 239 -6.96 -12.80 15.40
CA LYS A 239 -7.88 -11.67 15.19
C LYS A 239 -9.36 -12.06 15.08
N LYS A 240 -9.68 -13.04 14.22
CA LYS A 240 -11.06 -13.54 14.06
C LYS A 240 -11.69 -14.12 15.34
N ARG A 241 -10.88 -14.77 16.17
CA ARG A 241 -11.34 -15.36 17.45
C ARG A 241 -11.62 -14.25 18.45
N LEU A 242 -10.72 -13.27 18.54
CA LEU A 242 -10.89 -12.12 19.43
C LEU A 242 -12.10 -11.28 19.03
N ASP A 243 -12.28 -11.05 17.73
CA ASP A 243 -13.37 -10.24 17.19
C ASP A 243 -14.74 -10.89 17.44
N ARG A 244 -14.86 -12.20 17.21
CA ARG A 244 -16.07 -12.98 17.55
C ARG A 244 -16.45 -12.88 19.02
N ASN A 245 -15.45 -12.78 19.90
CA ASN A 245 -15.67 -12.67 21.35
C ASN A 245 -15.82 -11.21 21.81
N GLN A 246 -15.83 -10.24 20.88
CA GLN A 246 -15.86 -8.79 21.18
C GLN A 246 -14.67 -8.32 22.05
N LEU A 247 -13.54 -9.02 21.96
CA LEU A 247 -12.30 -8.73 22.69
C LEU A 247 -11.22 -8.13 21.80
N LEU A 248 -11.47 -7.98 20.49
CA LEU A 248 -10.51 -7.39 19.58
C LEU A 248 -10.51 -5.87 19.73
N GLU A 249 -9.54 -5.36 20.48
CA GLU A 249 -9.25 -3.93 20.47
C GLU A 249 -8.91 -3.46 19.05
N ASN A 250 -9.31 -2.24 18.71
CA ASN A 250 -9.05 -1.65 17.40
C ASN A 250 -7.56 -1.38 17.15
N PHE A 251 -6.72 -1.43 18.18
CA PHE A 251 -5.27 -1.28 18.10
C PHE A 251 -4.57 -2.26 19.04
N VAL A 252 -3.29 -2.54 18.77
CA VAL A 252 -2.43 -3.26 19.71
C VAL A 252 -1.63 -2.21 20.46
N LYS A 253 -1.66 -2.23 21.78
CA LYS A 253 -0.87 -1.31 22.61
C LYS A 253 0.62 -1.54 22.38
N PRO A 254 1.44 -0.47 22.33
CA PRO A 254 2.88 -0.60 22.30
C PRO A 254 3.39 -1.39 23.52
N ASP A 255 4.40 -2.22 23.31
CA ASP A 255 5.16 -2.82 24.41
C ASP A 255 6.00 -1.71 25.08
N MET A 256 5.50 -1.16 26.18
CA MET A 256 6.07 0.05 26.80
C MET A 256 7.53 -0.13 27.22
N VAL A 257 7.91 -1.32 27.68
CA VAL A 257 9.31 -1.61 28.06
C VAL A 257 10.21 -1.56 26.84
N CYS A 258 9.79 -2.15 25.73
CA CYS A 258 10.54 -2.08 24.48
C CYS A 258 10.59 -0.64 23.93
N LEU A 259 9.46 0.08 24.00
CA LEU A 259 9.38 1.46 23.54
C LEU A 259 10.34 2.38 24.30
N GLU A 260 10.35 2.32 25.63
CA GLU A 260 11.25 3.12 26.46
C GLU A 260 12.72 2.79 26.17
N ARG A 261 13.06 1.51 26.03
CA ARG A 261 14.42 1.08 25.65
C ARG A 261 14.82 1.62 24.28
N SER A 262 13.91 1.57 23.30
CA SER A 262 14.17 2.10 21.96
C SER A 262 14.34 3.62 21.96
N LEU A 263 13.51 4.36 22.71
CA LEU A 263 13.64 5.81 22.86
C LEU A 263 14.99 6.19 23.47
N HIS A 264 15.37 5.53 24.57
CA HIS A 264 16.66 5.75 25.20
C HIS A 264 17.83 5.44 24.24
N ALA A 265 17.74 4.37 23.46
CA ALA A 265 18.77 4.04 22.47
C ALA A 265 18.90 5.13 21.39
N LEU A 266 17.79 5.68 20.91
CA LEU A 266 17.77 6.76 19.91
C LEU A 266 18.34 8.07 20.46
N GLU A 267 18.02 8.42 21.71
CA GLU A 267 18.58 9.61 22.37
C GLU A 267 20.11 9.51 22.47
N ASN A 268 20.63 8.35 22.89
CA ASN A 268 22.08 8.13 22.99
C ASN A 268 22.79 8.11 21.62
N MET A 269 22.12 7.68 20.55
CA MET A 269 22.69 7.76 19.19
C MET A 269 22.84 9.21 18.72
N ASN A 270 21.88 10.08 19.04
CA ASN A 270 21.93 11.49 18.68
C ASN A 270 23.03 12.26 19.44
N ASP A 271 23.35 11.85 20.67
CA ASP A 271 24.43 12.47 21.46
C ASP A 271 25.84 12.11 20.95
N THR A 272 26.00 10.97 20.26
CA THR A 272 27.27 10.55 19.65
C THR A 272 27.58 11.18 18.29
N GLU A 273 26.63 11.91 17.68
CA GLU A 273 26.82 12.59 16.37
C GLU A 273 27.08 14.12 16.50
N GLN A 274 27.59 14.61 17.63
CA GLN A 274 28.20 15.96 17.63
C GLN A 274 29.61 15.90 17.01
N PRO A 275 29.93 16.72 15.99
CA PRO A 275 31.25 16.71 15.37
C PRO A 275 32.28 17.26 16.37
N THR A 276 33.13 16.40 16.90
CA THR A 276 34.33 16.84 17.60
C THR A 276 35.22 17.60 16.62
N ALA A 277 35.33 18.92 16.82
CA ALA A 277 36.25 19.77 16.07
C ALA A 277 37.69 19.19 16.13
N PRO A 278 38.48 19.25 15.05
CA PRO A 278 39.84 18.73 15.08
C PRO A 278 40.69 19.58 16.04
N ALA A 279 41.24 18.92 17.06
CA ALA A 279 42.19 19.53 17.98
C ALA A 279 43.41 20.03 17.18
N THR A 280 43.59 21.35 17.17
CA THR A 280 44.76 22.01 16.61
C THR A 280 45.91 21.83 17.61
N THR A 281 46.72 20.79 17.44
CA THR A 281 47.98 20.69 18.19
C THR A 281 49.11 21.27 17.34
N ALA A 282 49.32 22.58 17.48
CA ALA A 282 50.60 23.19 17.16
C ALA A 282 51.60 22.80 18.26
N GLN A 283 52.62 22.01 17.91
CA GLN A 283 53.84 21.91 18.71
C GLN A 283 55.04 22.32 17.85
N LEU A 284 55.50 23.52 18.14
CA LEU A 284 56.84 24.03 17.87
C LEU A 284 57.79 23.52 18.97
N ALA A 285 58.89 22.88 18.59
CA ALA A 285 60.21 22.87 19.26
C ALA A 285 61.19 22.12 18.33
N ALA A 286 62.06 22.79 17.57
CA ALA A 286 63.40 23.24 17.97
C ALA A 286 64.34 22.06 18.35
N VAL A 287 65.11 21.54 17.39
CA VAL A 287 66.57 21.72 17.15
C VAL A 287 66.92 21.00 15.84
#